data_AF-A0A1G3ZKK4-F1
#
_entry.id   AF-A0A1G3ZKK4-F1
#
_cell.length_a   1.000
_cell.length_b   1.000
_cell.length_c   1.000
_cell.angle_alpha   90.00
_cell.angle_beta   90.00
_cell.angle_gamma   90.00
#
_symmetry.space_group_name_H-M   'P 1'
#
loop_
_entity.id
_entity.type
_entity.pdbx_description
1 polymer ?
#
loop_
_entity_poly.entity_id
_entity_poly.type
_entity_poly.pdbx_seq_one_letter_code
_entity_poly.pdbx_strand_id
1 'polypeptide(L)'
;MQRKSAFSRRLPDLVTEELVAVLSQKGTSFEFKQLFDIIYERLKKRNAASGGEEMLRLRAYEKLQHLVSRGMVKKAGKKYKGLVSLATALAPVEATPFTAKS
;
A
#
# COMPACT_ATOMS: atom_id res chain seq x y z
N MET A 1 13.93 1.78 31.71
CA MET A 1 13.12 2.77 30.97
C MET A 1 12.73 2.17 29.62
N GLN A 2 11.59 1.47 29.54
CA GLN A 2 11.16 0.85 28.27
C GLN A 2 10.63 1.94 27.34
N ARG A 3 11.43 2.33 26.32
CA ARG A 3 10.90 3.05 25.16
C ARG A 3 10.03 2.07 24.37
N LYS A 4 8.78 1.92 24.81
CA LYS A 4 7.70 1.42 23.98
C LYS A 4 7.49 2.49 22.91
N SER A 5 8.32 2.46 21.87
CA SER A 5 8.08 3.18 20.63
C SER A 5 6.65 2.85 20.27
N ALA A 6 5.79 3.87 20.31
CA ALA A 6 4.42 3.78 19.90
C ALA A 6 4.43 3.43 18.42
N PHE A 7 4.54 2.14 18.10
CA PHE A 7 3.92 1.57 16.92
C PHE A 7 2.48 2.01 17.02
N SER A 8 2.19 3.15 16.40
CA SER A 8 0.87 3.75 16.36
C SER A 8 -0.04 2.74 15.69
N ARG A 9 -0.65 1.91 16.52
CA ARG A 9 -1.71 1.01 16.10
C ARG A 9 -2.82 1.94 15.64
N ARG A 10 -3.24 1.77 14.38
CA ARG A 10 -4.50 2.26 13.78
C ARG A 10 -4.44 3.45 12.81
N LEU A 11 -3.30 3.75 12.18
CA LEU A 11 -3.32 4.54 10.94
C LEU A 11 -2.83 3.68 9.75
N PRO A 12 -3.49 3.73 8.58
CA PRO A 12 -2.94 3.12 7.38
C PRO A 12 -1.55 3.71 7.13
N ASP A 13 -0.61 2.87 6.72
CA ASP A 13 0.74 3.34 6.41
C ASP A 13 0.69 4.35 5.25
N LEU A 14 1.42 5.46 5.35
CA LEU A 14 1.42 6.52 4.33
C LEU A 14 1.73 5.99 2.91
N VAL A 15 2.58 4.95 2.81
CA VAL A 15 2.88 4.29 1.53
C VAL A 15 1.65 3.57 0.99
N THR A 16 0.86 2.95 1.87
CA THR A 16 -0.39 2.28 1.49
C THR A 16 -1.46 3.27 1.07
N GLU A 17 -1.56 4.42 1.76
CA GLU A 17 -2.46 5.51 1.36
C GLU A 17 -2.14 6.01 -0.06
N GLU A 18 -0.87 6.26 -0.37
CA GLU A 18 -0.47 6.72 -1.69
C GLU A 18 -0.62 5.63 -2.76
N LEU A 19 -0.32 4.38 -2.44
CA LEU A 19 -0.60 3.24 -3.33
C LEU A 19 -2.08 3.18 -3.70
N VAL A 20 -2.97 3.29 -2.71
CA VAL A 20 -4.42 3.28 -2.92
C VAL A 20 -4.86 4.48 -3.73
N ALA A 21 -4.36 5.69 -3.42
CA ALA A 21 -4.72 6.90 -4.12
C ALA A 21 -4.33 6.88 -5.60
N VAL A 22 -3.14 6.37 -5.93
CA VAL A 22 -2.66 6.26 -7.32
C VAL A 22 -3.38 5.14 -8.07
N LEU A 23 -3.54 3.97 -7.45
CA LEU A 23 -4.16 2.80 -8.11
C LEU A 23 -5.69 2.89 -8.20
N SER A 24 -6.34 3.73 -7.41
CA SER A 24 -7.79 3.98 -7.49
C SER A 24 -8.19 4.78 -8.73
N GLN A 25 -7.23 5.33 -9.49
CA GLN A 25 -7.52 6.00 -10.76
C GLN A 25 -8.11 5.01 -11.77
N LYS A 26 -9.36 5.27 -12.17
CA LYS A 26 -10.13 4.36 -13.03
C LYS A 26 -9.42 4.12 -14.36
N GLY A 27 -9.23 2.85 -14.68
CA GLY A 27 -8.72 2.41 -15.99
C GLY A 27 -7.21 2.42 -16.13
N THR A 28 -6.46 2.99 -15.19
CA THR A 28 -5.01 3.14 -15.30
C THR A 28 -4.29 1.91 -14.74
N SER A 29 -3.22 1.51 -15.43
CA SER A 29 -2.31 0.45 -14.98
C SER A 29 -0.89 0.97 -15.01
N PHE A 30 -0.16 0.81 -13.90
CA PHE A 30 1.17 1.37 -13.74
C PHE A 30 2.21 0.26 -13.63
N GLU A 31 3.38 0.46 -14.23
CA GLU A 31 4.55 -0.35 -13.87
C GLU A 31 5.04 0.02 -12.47
N PHE A 32 5.68 -0.91 -11.77
CA PHE A 32 6.15 -0.65 -10.40
C PHE A 32 7.06 0.57 -10.32
N LYS A 33 7.97 0.75 -11.29
CA LYS A 33 8.86 1.92 -11.32
C LYS A 33 8.07 3.23 -11.37
N GLN A 34 7.14 3.35 -12.33
CA GLN A 34 6.30 4.54 -12.48
C GLN A 34 5.44 4.79 -11.24
N LEU A 35 4.85 3.74 -10.69
CA LEU A 35 4.04 3.81 -9.47
C LEU A 35 4.88 4.31 -8.28
N PHE A 36 6.09 3.77 -8.11
CA PHE A 36 7.00 4.16 -7.05
C PHE A 36 7.47 5.60 -7.19
N ASP A 37 7.86 6.04 -8.39
CA ASP A 37 8.30 7.42 -8.66
C ASP A 37 7.20 8.43 -8.22
N ILE A 38 5.94 8.16 -8.56
CA ILE A 38 4.79 9.00 -8.14
C ILE A 38 4.61 9.00 -6.61
N ILE A 39 4.64 7.83 -5.98
CA ILE A 39 4.48 7.70 -4.51
C ILE A 39 5.61 8.41 -3.79
N TYR A 40 6.84 8.24 -4.26
CA TYR A 40 8.04 8.82 -3.65
C TYR A 40 7.98 10.35 -3.69
N GLU A 41 7.62 10.95 -4.83
CA GLU A 41 7.44 12.39 -4.91
C GLU A 41 6.38 12.92 -3.93
N ARG A 42 5.27 12.18 -3.77
CA ARG A 42 4.21 12.56 -2.82
C ARG A 42 4.65 12.43 -1.37
N LEU A 43 5.35 11.37 -1.02
CA LEU A 43 5.92 11.19 0.33
C LEU A 43 6.97 12.26 0.63
N LYS A 44 7.79 12.63 -0.35
CA LYS A 44 8.77 13.73 -0.21
C LYS A 44 8.05 15.06 0.07
N LYS A 45 6.98 15.38 -0.67
CA LYS A 45 6.15 16.57 -0.42
C LYS A 45 5.49 16.58 0.96
N ARG A 46 5.19 15.40 1.52
CA ARG A 46 4.62 15.24 2.88
C ARG A 46 5.68 15.16 3.99
N ASN A 47 6.97 15.35 3.69
CA ASN A 47 8.08 15.11 4.63
C ASN A 47 8.07 13.69 5.25
N ALA A 48 7.50 12.72 4.54
CA ALA A 48 7.34 11.34 4.96
C ALA A 48 8.41 10.40 4.37
N ALA A 49 9.35 10.94 3.59
CA ALA A 49 10.43 10.18 2.96
C ALA A 49 11.62 9.93 3.91
N SER A 50 11.34 9.57 5.16
CA SER A 50 12.37 9.29 6.17
C SER A 50 12.85 7.84 6.03
N GLY A 51 14.15 7.64 5.84
CA GLY A 51 14.76 6.30 5.63
C GLY A 51 15.38 6.08 4.24
N GLY A 52 15.28 7.06 3.34
CA GLY A 52 15.87 6.99 2.00
C GLY A 52 15.00 6.24 0.98
N GLU A 53 15.30 6.46 -0.30
CA GLU A 53 14.52 5.95 -1.42
C GLU A 53 14.42 4.42 -1.43
N GLU A 54 15.52 3.71 -1.18
CA GLU A 54 15.56 2.25 -1.23
C GLU A 54 14.63 1.61 -0.18
N MET A 55 14.59 2.15 1.04
CA MET A 55 13.70 1.63 2.09
C MET A 55 12.23 1.83 1.75
N LEU A 56 11.87 3.00 1.19
CA LEU A 56 10.52 3.25 0.72
C LEU A 56 10.15 2.33 -0.44
N ARG A 57 11.11 2.01 -1.31
CA ARG A 57 10.90 1.13 -2.46
C ARG A 57 10.59 -0.29 -2.04
N LEU A 58 11.40 -0.85 -1.12
CA LEU A 58 11.16 -2.17 -0.54
C LEU A 58 9.79 -2.23 0.13
N ARG A 59 9.46 -1.20 0.93
CA ARG A 59 8.19 -1.13 1.65
C ARG A 59 6.98 -1.00 0.72
N ALA A 60 7.08 -0.16 -0.32
CA ALA A 60 6.04 -0.01 -1.34
C ALA A 60 5.82 -1.32 -2.10
N TYR A 61 6.89 -2.04 -2.43
CA TYR A 61 6.79 -3.33 -3.09
C TYR A 61 6.08 -4.37 -2.21
N GLU A 62 6.46 -4.48 -0.94
CA GLU A 62 5.82 -5.37 0.02
C GLU A 62 4.31 -5.08 0.15
N LYS A 63 3.94 -3.81 0.34
CA LYS A 63 2.53 -3.40 0.41
C LYS A 63 1.78 -3.73 -0.87
N LEU A 64 2.39 -3.48 -2.02
CA LEU A 64 1.79 -3.82 -3.31
C LEU A 64 1.56 -5.34 -3.44
N GLN A 65 2.52 -6.19 -3.05
CA GLN A 65 2.35 -7.64 -3.06
C GLN A 65 1.21 -8.09 -2.13
N HIS A 66 1.09 -7.49 -0.95
CA HIS A 66 -0.05 -7.75 -0.05
C HIS A 66 -1.40 -7.37 -0.68
N LEU A 67 -1.48 -6.21 -1.34
CA LEU A 67 -2.72 -5.79 -2.02
C LEU A 67 -3.08 -6.71 -3.20
N VAL A 68 -2.08 -7.22 -3.92
CA VAL A 68 -2.29 -8.24 -4.96
C VAL A 68 -2.82 -9.53 -4.35
N SER A 69 -2.21 -10.00 -3.26
CA SER A 69 -2.61 -11.24 -2.57
C SER A 69 -4.02 -11.17 -1.99
N ARG A 70 -4.46 -9.98 -1.56
CA ARG A 70 -5.83 -9.72 -1.07
C ARG A 70 -6.87 -9.55 -2.19
N GLY A 71 -6.48 -9.65 -3.46
CA GLY A 71 -7.39 -9.41 -4.58
C GLY A 71 -7.86 -7.95 -4.69
N MET A 72 -7.06 -7.01 -4.20
CA MET A 72 -7.32 -5.56 -4.30
C MET A 72 -6.60 -4.91 -5.49
N VAL A 73 -5.53 -5.53 -5.95
CA VAL A 73 -4.76 -5.09 -7.12
C VAL A 73 -4.62 -6.27 -8.08
N LYS A 74 -4.94 -6.05 -9.35
CA LYS A 74 -4.67 -7.02 -10.41
C LYS A 74 -3.29 -6.74 -10.99
N LYS A 75 -2.42 -7.75 -10.94
CA LYS A 75 -1.13 -7.75 -11.64
C LYS A 75 -1.30 -8.36 -13.03
N ALA A 76 -0.90 -7.64 -14.07
CA ALA A 76 -0.86 -8.10 -15.45
C ALA A 76 0.57 -7.91 -15.98
N GLY A 77 1.38 -8.97 -15.92
CA GLY A 77 2.81 -8.90 -16.22
C GLY A 77 3.54 -7.97 -15.25
N LYS A 78 4.12 -6.87 -15.78
CA LYS A 78 4.83 -5.84 -15.00
C LYS A 78 3.93 -4.69 -14.53
N LYS A 79 2.64 -4.70 -14.91
CA LYS A 79 1.69 -3.63 -14.62
C LYS A 79 0.73 -4.02 -13.50
N TYR A 80 0.35 -3.03 -12.71
CA TYR A 80 -0.55 -3.15 -11.57
C TYR A 80 -1.75 -2.22 -11.79
N LYS A 81 -2.95 -2.75 -11.57
CA LYS A 81 -4.21 -2.02 -11.71
C LYS A 81 -5.03 -2.18 -10.44
N GLY A 82 -5.51 -1.08 -9.88
CA GLY A 82 -6.43 -1.11 -8.75
C GLY A 82 -7.78 -1.72 -9.13
N LEU A 83 -8.34 -2.50 -8.21
CA LEU A 83 -9.71 -3.02 -8.31
C LEU A 83 -10.64 -2.19 -7.42
N VAL A 84 -11.95 -2.40 -7.55
CA VAL A 84 -12.95 -1.66 -6.75
C VAL A 84 -12.76 -1.92 -5.25
N SER A 85 -12.33 -3.14 -4.88
CA SER A 85 -12.01 -3.56 -3.50
C SER A 85 -10.81 -2.82 -2.89
N LEU A 86 -9.99 -2.13 -3.70
CA LEU A 86 -8.87 -1.32 -3.22
C LEU A 86 -9.32 -0.16 -2.32
N ALA A 87 -10.52 0.39 -2.54
CA ALA A 87 -11.06 1.47 -1.71
C ALA A 87 -11.20 1.04 -0.23
N THR A 88 -11.41 -0.26 0.02
CA THR A 88 -11.52 -0.84 1.36
C THR A 88 -10.15 -1.14 1.98
N ALA A 89 -9.04 -0.95 1.26
CA ALA A 89 -7.69 -1.22 1.78
C ALA A 89 -7.28 -0.30 2.94
N LEU A 90 -7.89 0.89 3.02
CA LEU A 90 -7.66 1.88 4.09
C LEU A 90 -8.59 1.70 5.28
N ALA A 91 -9.63 0.88 5.14
CA ALA A 91 -10.48 0.53 6.26
C ALA A 91 -9.64 -0.26 7.28
N PRO A 92 -9.82 -0.02 8.60
CA PRO A 92 -9.27 -0.91 9.59
C PRO A 92 -9.73 -2.32 9.23
N VAL A 93 -8.78 -3.26 9.10
CA VAL A 93 -9.12 -4.65 8.90
C VAL A 93 -9.94 -5.10 10.10
N GLU A 94 -11.26 -5.07 9.99
CA GLU A 94 -12.08 -5.89 10.84
C GLU A 94 -11.61 -7.30 10.55
N ALA A 95 -11.01 -7.92 11.55
CA ALA A 95 -10.55 -9.29 11.48
C ALA A 95 -11.77 -10.13 11.13
N THR A 96 -11.94 -10.48 9.86
CA THR A 96 -12.91 -11.50 9.48
C THR A 96 -12.48 -12.78 10.19
N PRO A 97 -13.30 -13.33 11.11
CA PRO A 97 -12.99 -14.61 11.71
C PRO A 97 -12.92 -15.62 10.57
N PHE A 98 -11.81 -16.34 10.52
CA PHE A 98 -11.61 -17.46 9.61
C PHE A 98 -12.69 -18.51 9.94
N THR A 99 -13.83 -18.48 9.24
CA THR A 99 -14.79 -19.59 9.29
C THR A 99 -14.14 -20.79 8.60
N ALA A 100 -13.41 -21.57 9.39
CA ALA A 100 -13.04 -22.93 9.05
C ALA A 100 -14.34 -23.73 8.93
N LYS A 101 -14.74 -24.02 7.69
CA LYS A 101 -15.70 -25.09 7.40
C LYS A 101 -14.91 -26.37 7.18
N SER A 102 -15.06 -27.33 8.09
CA SER A 102 -15.35 -28.76 7.90
C SER A 102 -14.78 -29.55 9.07
#